data_AF-A0A0F9AY84-F1
#
_entry.id   AF-A0A0F9AY84-F1
#
_cell.length_a   1.000
_cell.length_b   1.000
_cell.length_c   1.000
_cell.angle_alpha   90.00
_cell.angle_beta   90.00
_cell.angle_gamma   90.00
#
_symmetry.space_group_name_H-M   'P 1'
#
loop_
_entity.id
_entity.type
_entity.pdbx_description
1 polymer ?
#
loop_
_entity_poly.entity_id
_entity_poly.type
_entity_poly.pdbx_seq_one_letter_code
_entity_poly.pdbx_strand_id
1 'polypeptide(L)' 'MLVVGIAGGSGSGKTTVVKRIMERLPENDVAILPQDAYYYDNSQLDLAARQEVNFDHPDSLEFPLIINHID' A
#
# COMPACT_ATOMS: atom_id res chain seq x y z
N MET A 1 -12.73 12.52 9.04
CA MET A 1 -11.62 11.55 9.01
C MET A 1 -10.38 12.27 8.47
N LEU A 2 -9.21 12.06 9.07
CA LEU A 2 -7.94 12.63 8.61
C LEU A 2 -7.13 11.53 7.92
N VAL A 3 -6.69 11.76 6.69
CA VAL A 3 -5.86 10.81 5.93
C VAL A 3 -4.47 11.40 5.76
N VAL A 4 -3.43 10.62 6.09
CA VAL A 4 -2.02 11.02 5.95
C VAL A 4 -1.32 10.03 5.02
N GLY A 5 -0.94 10.48 3.83
CA GLY A 5 -0.16 9.68 2.89
C GLY A 5 1.34 9.71 3.23
N ILE A 6 1.98 8.53 3.29
CA ILE A 6 3.43 8.38 3.51
C ILE A 6 4.05 7.75 2.26
N ALA A 7 4.71 8.56 1.45
CA ALA A 7 5.32 8.15 0.18
C ALA A 7 6.87 8.12 0.27
N GLY A 8 7.50 7.41 -0.66
CA GLY A 8 8.96 7.28 -0.77
C GLY A 8 9.38 5.98 -1.45
N GLY A 9 10.62 5.91 -1.94
CA GLY A 9 11.15 4.73 -2.62
C GLY A 9 11.23 3.48 -1.72
N SER A 10 11.48 2.32 -2.32
CA SER A 10 11.78 1.10 -1.56
C SER A 10 13.02 1.31 -0.68
N GLY A 11 13.01 0.76 0.53
CA GLY A 11 14.10 0.91 1.50
C GLY A 11 14.25 2.29 2.15
N SER A 12 13.39 3.28 1.84
CA SER A 12 13.52 4.65 2.37
C SER A 12 13.11 4.81 3.85
N GLY A 13 12.69 3.74 4.51
CA GLY A 13 12.30 3.76 5.94
C GLY A 13 10.84 4.08 6.23
N LYS A 14 9.94 4.07 5.24
CA LYS A 14 8.49 4.33 5.43
C LYS A 14 7.88 3.50 6.57
N THR A 15 8.11 2.18 6.56
CA THR A 15 7.61 1.26 7.59
C THR A 15 8.11 1.64 8.98
N THR A 16 9.37 2.08 9.09
CA THR A 16 9.94 2.55 10.35
C THR A 16 9.23 3.82 10.83
N VAL A 17 9.00 4.79 9.93
CA VAL A 17 8.29 6.04 10.27
C VAL A 17 6.86 5.73 10.75
N VAL A 18 6.11 4.90 10.01
CA VAL A 18 4.76 4.45 10.38
C VAL A 18 4.76 3.82 11.76
N LYS A 19 5.66 2.87 12.03
CA LYS A 19 5.78 2.21 13.33
C LYS A 19 6.02 3.22 14.47
N ARG A 20 6.93 4.18 14.27
CA ARG A 20 7.25 5.21 15.27
C ARG A 20 6.12 6.20 15.53
N ILE A 21 5.25 6.43 14.54
CA ILE A 21 4.03 7.21 14.71
C ILE A 21 3.02 6.44 15.55
N MET A 22 2.79 5.15 15.23
CA MET A 22 1.87 4.30 15.98
C MET A 22 2.27 4.15 17.45
N GLU A 23 3.57 4.02 17.74
CA GLU A 23 4.10 3.97 19.13
C GLU A 23 3.78 5.23 19.96
N ARG A 24 3.39 6.34 19.33
CA ARG A 24 3.10 7.63 19.99
C ARG A 24 1.63 8.00 20.03
N LEU A 25 0.78 7.27 19.30
CA LEU A 25 -0.65 7.54 19.22
C LEU A 25 -1.41 6.51 20.09
N PRO A 26 -2.61 6.86 20.58
CA PRO A 26 -3.43 5.91 21.32
C PRO A 26 -3.72 4.67 20.48
N GLU A 27 -3.72 3.50 21.14
CA GLU A 27 -4.11 2.25 20.50
C GLU A 27 -5.58 2.33 20.04
N ASN A 28 -5.87 1.76 18.85
CA ASN A 28 -7.20 1.72 18.20
C ASN A 28 -7.73 3.02 17.58
N ASP A 29 -7.03 4.14 17.69
CA ASP A 29 -7.46 5.41 17.06
C ASP A 29 -7.00 5.57 15.61
N VAL A 30 -6.07 4.72 15.16
CA VAL A 30 -5.40 4.84 13.86
C VAL A 30 -5.39 3.50 13.12
N ALA A 31 -5.83 3.52 11.87
CA ALA A 31 -5.68 2.41 10.94
C ALA A 31 -4.48 2.65 10.02
N ILE A 32 -3.74 1.59 9.71
CA ILE A 32 -2.67 1.61 8.71
C ILE A 32 -3.19 0.90 7.46
N LEU A 33 -3.06 1.58 6.32
CA LEU A 33 -3.42 1.05 5.01
C LEU A 33 -2.17 0.99 4.11
N PRO A 34 -1.49 -0.17 4.00
CA PRO A 34 -0.37 -0.32 3.08
C PRO A 34 -0.88 -0.32 1.63
N GLN A 35 -0.40 0.61 0.80
CA GLN A 35 -0.76 0.66 -0.63
C GLN A 35 -0.35 -0.63 -1.38
N ASP A 36 0.76 -1.26 -0.96
CA ASP A 36 1.24 -2.53 -1.52
C ASP A 36 0.25 -3.70 -1.33
N ALA A 37 -0.74 -3.58 -0.43
CA ALA A 37 -1.78 -4.60 -0.27
C ALA A 37 -2.84 -4.56 -1.39
N TYR A 38 -2.76 -3.60 -2.30
CA TYR A 38 -3.73 -3.35 -3.36
C TYR A 38 -3.18 -3.59 -4.77
N TYR A 39 -2.06 -4.29 -4.91
CA TYR A 39 -1.67 -4.80 -6.22
C TYR A 39 -2.74 -5.78 -6.73
N TYR A 40 -3.09 -5.68 -8.02
CA TYR A 40 -3.98 -6.65 -8.64
C TYR A 40 -3.45 -8.08 -8.45
N ASP A 41 -4.36 -9.00 -8.14
CA ASP A 41 -4.00 -10.41 -8.02
C ASP A 41 -3.65 -11.00 -9.39
N ASN A 42 -2.37 -11.20 -9.62
CA ASN A 42 -1.82 -11.79 -10.84
C ASN A 42 -1.65 -13.32 -10.73
N SER A 43 -2.27 -13.96 -9.72
CA SER A 43 -2.22 -15.42 -9.52
C SER A 43 -2.73 -16.23 -10.72
N GLN A 44 -3.57 -15.65 -11.58
CA GLN A 44 -4.09 -16.31 -12.77
C GLN A 44 -3.12 -16.28 -13.97
N LEU A 45 -2.11 -15.41 -13.94
CA LEU A 45 -1.11 -15.32 -14.99
C LEU A 45 -0.12 -16.50 -14.89
N ASP A 46 0.35 -16.98 -16.05
CA ASP A 46 1.47 -17.92 -16.10
C ASP A 46 2.79 -17.25 -15.69
N LEU A 47 3.84 -18.05 -15.48
CA LEU A 47 5.12 -17.53 -14.98
C LEU A 47 5.73 -16.48 -15.92
N ALA A 48 5.62 -16.67 -17.23
CA ALA A 48 6.20 -15.75 -18.21
C ALA A 48 5.47 -14.40 -18.17
N ALA A 49 4.13 -14.42 -18.18
CA ALA A 49 3.31 -13.22 -18.10
C ALA A 49 3.49 -12.48 -16.75
N ARG A 50 3.67 -13.21 -15.64
CA ARG A 50 3.96 -12.59 -14.34
C ARG A 50 5.29 -11.83 -14.31
N GLN A 51 6.29 -12.29 -15.04
CA GLN A 51 7.60 -11.64 -15.11
C GLN A 51 7.56 -10.31 -15.89
N GLU A 52 6.58 -10.14 -16.77
CA GLU A 52 6.38 -8.91 -17.54
C GLU A 52 5.55 -7.85 -16.79
N VAL A 53 5.04 -8.16 -15.58
CA VAL A 53 4.26 -7.21 -14.80
C VAL A 53 5.15 -6.10 -14.24
N ASN A 54 4.84 -4.86 -14.62
CA ASN A 54 5.47 -3.67 -14.06
C ASN A 54 4.71 -3.19 -12.81
N PHE A 55 5.18 -3.59 -11.62
CA PHE A 55 4.61 -3.18 -10.33
C PHE A 55 4.85 -1.70 -9.99
N ASP A 56 5.76 -1.02 -10.68
CA ASP A 56 5.97 0.43 -10.48
C ASP A 56 4.97 1.27 -11.29
N HIS A 57 4.19 0.66 -12.20
CA HIS A 57 3.17 1.36 -12.96
C HIS A 57 1.92 1.60 -12.11
N PRO A 58 1.29 2.80 -12.16
CA PRO A 58 0.06 3.08 -11.42
C PRO A 58 -1.06 2.05 -11.66
N ASP A 59 -1.21 1.59 -12.90
CA ASP A 59 -2.25 0.60 -13.27
C ASP A 59 -2.08 -0.77 -12.61
N SER A 60 -0.95 -1.05 -11.96
CA SER A 60 -0.77 -2.29 -11.19
C SER A 60 -1.57 -2.32 -9.89
N LEU A 61 -2.17 -1.20 -9.48
CA LEU A 61 -2.91 -1.04 -8.23
C LEU A 61 -4.43 -0.90 -8.44
N GLU A 62 -5.22 -1.53 -7.57
CA GLU A 62 -6.68 -1.38 -7.47
C GLU A 62 -7.08 -0.09 -6.75
N PHE A 63 -6.80 1.07 -7.36
CA PHE A 63 -7.20 2.37 -6.80
C PHE A 63 -8.69 2.48 -6.42
N PRO A 64 -9.66 1.94 -7.19
CA PRO A 64 -11.06 1.94 -6.77
C PRO A 64 -11.30 1.23 -5.43
N LEU A 65 -10.58 0.14 -5.15
CA LEU A 65 -10.68 -0.58 -3.89
C LEU A 65 -10.04 0.21 -2.75
N ILE A 66 -8.89 0.86 -2.99
CA ILE A 66 -8.26 1.77 -2.02
C ILE A 66 -9.25 2.87 -1.61
N ILE A 67 -9.90 3.52 -2.58
CA ILE A 67 -10.87 4.59 -2.34
C ILE A 67 -12.04 4.06 -1.50
N ASN A 68 -12.60 2.91 -1.87
CA ASN A 68 -13.70 2.28 -1.13
C ASN A 68 -13.34 1.88 0.32
N HIS A 69 -12.07 1.62 0.63
CA HIS A 69 -11.63 1.35 2.02
C HIS A 69 -11.29 2.61 2.80
N ILE A 70 -11.12 3.76 2.12
CA ILE A 70 -10.87 5.05 2.75
C ILE A 70 -12.20 5.78 3.03
N ASP A 71 -13.20 5.68 2.15
CA ASP A 71 -14.51 6.32 2.29
C ASP A 71 -15.35 5.78 3.48
#